data_AF-A0A3Q8UU20-F1
#
_entry.id   AF-A0A3Q8UU20-F1
#
_cell.length_a   1.000
_cell.length_b   1.000
_cell.length_c   1.000
_cell.angle_alpha   90.00
_cell.angle_beta   90.00
_cell.angle_gamma   90.00
#
_symmetry.space_group_name_H-M   'P 1'
#
loop_
_entity.id
_entity.type
_entity.pdbx_description
1 polymer ?
#
loop_
_entity_poly.entity_id
_entity_poly.type
_entity_poly.pdbx_seq_one_letter_code
_entity_poly.pdbx_strand_id
1 'polypeptide(L)' 'MDPDGQLALYEAVAAGLKEAHRQVREVAATDAERAELTRRLLAITGAAKHDLAGAARRLERLRRELDARSQR' A
#
# COMPACT_ATOMS: atom_id res chain seq x y z
N MET A 1 21.27 -13.54 4.33
CA MET A 1 20.11 -12.85 3.73
C MET A 1 20.31 -12.94 2.24
N ASP A 2 19.34 -13.48 1.52
CA ASP A 2 19.37 -13.62 0.08
C ASP A 2 19.14 -12.23 -0.56
N PRO A 3 20.16 -11.62 -1.19
CA PRO A 3 20.05 -10.26 -1.73
C PRO A 3 18.99 -10.17 -2.83
N ASP A 4 18.80 -11.25 -3.60
CA ASP A 4 17.80 -11.35 -4.66
C ASP A 4 16.37 -11.36 -4.08
N GLY A 5 16.13 -12.09 -2.99
CA GLY A 5 14.85 -12.11 -2.28
C GLY A 5 14.48 -10.78 -1.63
N GLN A 6 15.47 -10.01 -1.15
CA GLN A 6 15.23 -8.68 -0.61
C GLN A 6 14.91 -7.65 -1.70
N LEU A 7 15.59 -7.75 -2.86
CA LEU A 7 15.29 -6.92 -4.03
C LEU A 7 13.90 -7.22 -4.57
N ALA A 8 13.54 -8.50 -4.74
CA ALA A 8 12.22 -8.91 -5.20
C ALA A 8 11.09 -8.41 -4.27
N LEU A 9 11.30 -8.49 -2.95
CA LEU A 9 10.34 -7.95 -1.99
C LEU A 9 10.21 -6.42 -2.11
N TYR A 10 11.34 -5.72 -2.30
CA TYR A 10 11.33 -4.27 -2.49
C TYR A 10 10.53 -3.88 -3.73
N GLU A 11 10.79 -4.53 -4.87
CA GLU A 11 10.07 -4.29 -6.13
C GLU A 11 8.57 -4.56 -5.99
N ALA A 12 8.20 -5.67 -5.34
CA ALA A 12 6.80 -6.02 -5.09
C ALA A 12 6.11 -4.97 -4.22
N VAL A 13 6.77 -4.46 -3.18
CA VAL A 13 6.24 -3.40 -2.32
C VAL A 13 6.12 -2.08 -3.08
N ALA A 14 7.13 -1.71 -3.87
CA ALA A 14 7.11 -0.48 -4.67
C ALA A 14 5.98 -0.49 -5.71
N ALA A 15 5.81 -1.60 -6.43
CA ALA A 15 4.73 -1.80 -7.38
C ALA A 15 3.35 -1.75 -6.69
N GLY A 16 3.20 -2.42 -5.54
CA GLY A 16 1.97 -2.41 -4.78
C GLY A 16 1.60 -1.03 -4.21
N LEU A 17 2.60 -0.23 -3.79
CA LEU A 17 2.36 1.15 -3.33
C LEU A 17 1.85 2.03 -4.48
N LYS A 18 2.46 1.92 -5.66
CA LYS A 18 2.02 2.66 -6.85
C LYS A 18 0.57 2.32 -7.21
N GLU A 19 0.22 1.03 -7.21
CA GLU A 19 -1.14 0.59 -7.50
C GLU A 19 -2.14 1.05 -6.43
N ALA A 20 -1.79 0.95 -5.15
CA ALA A 20 -2.66 1.40 -4.07
C ALA A 20 -2.90 2.92 -4.11
N HIS A 21 -1.89 3.72 -4.49
CA HIS A 21 -2.07 5.16 -4.74
C HIS A 21 -3.07 5.44 -5.86
N ARG A 22 -3.03 4.66 -6.94
CA ARG A 22 -4.00 4.75 -8.04
C ARG A 22 -5.41 4.38 -7.57
N GLN A 23 -5.56 3.23 -6.90
CA GLN A 23 -6.85 2.77 -6.37
C GLN A 23 -7.47 3.78 -5.39
N VAL A 24 -6.67 4.39 -4.51
CA VAL A 24 -7.16 5.45 -3.60
C VAL A 24 -7.67 6.67 -4.35
N ARG A 25 -7.20 6.95 -5.57
CA ARG A 25 -7.72 8.04 -6.41
C ARG A 25 -9.01 7.64 -7.14
N GLU A 26 -9.16 6.38 -7.50
CA GLU A 26 -10.30 5.86 -8.28
C GLU A 26 -11.48 5.42 -7.40
N VAL A 27 -11.25 5.06 -6.13
CA VAL A 27 -12.30 4.60 -5.22
C VAL A 27 -13.35 5.69 -4.97
N ALA A 28 -14.62 5.29 -4.97
CA ALA A 28 -15.73 6.12 -4.52
C ALA A 28 -15.67 6.23 -2.98
N ALA A 29 -15.16 7.37 -2.52
CA ALA A 29 -14.98 7.68 -1.10
C ALA A 29 -15.16 9.18 -0.88
N THR A 30 -15.62 9.55 0.31
CA THR A 30 -15.64 10.95 0.74
C THR A 30 -14.23 11.52 0.84
N ASP A 31 -14.08 12.85 0.82
CA ASP A 31 -12.77 13.49 0.95
C ASP A 31 -12.07 13.13 2.26
N ALA A 32 -12.83 13.00 3.36
CA ALA A 32 -12.32 12.59 4.66
C ALA A 32 -11.75 11.15 4.62
N GLU A 33 -12.46 10.22 4.00
CA GLU A 33 -11.99 8.84 3.84
C GLU A 33 -10.77 8.76 2.92
N ARG A 34 -10.77 9.50 1.80
CA ARG A 34 -9.63 9.55 0.87
C ARG A 34 -8.39 10.11 1.55
N ALA A 35 -8.53 11.14 2.37
CA ALA A 35 -7.45 11.71 3.15
C ALA A 35 -6.90 10.69 4.16
N GLU A 36 -7.76 9.91 4.81
CA GLU A 36 -7.34 8.85 5.72
C GLU A 36 -6.59 7.71 5.01
N LEU A 37 -7.11 7.22 3.88
CA LEU A 37 -6.44 6.22 3.06
C LEU A 37 -5.07 6.72 2.58
N THR A 38 -4.98 7.99 2.19
CA THR A 38 -3.71 8.64 1.80
C THR A 38 -2.73 8.70 2.96
N ARG A 39 -3.15 9.09 4.17
CA ARG A 39 -2.28 9.09 5.36
C ARG A 39 -1.75 7.70 5.67
N ARG A 40 -2.60 6.67 5.57
CA ARG A 40 -2.20 5.27 5.75
C ARG A 40 -1.17 4.83 4.71
N LEU A 41 -1.33 5.20 3.44
CA LEU A 41 -0.31 4.95 2.41
C LEU A 41 1.03 5.60 2.75
N LEU A 42 1.03 6.87 3.16
CA LEU A 42 2.24 7.58 3.54
C LEU A 42 2.96 6.90 4.72
N ALA A 43 2.21 6.43 5.72
CA ALA A 43 2.76 5.69 6.84
C ALA A 43 3.42 4.37 6.39
N ILE A 44 2.82 3.65 5.44
CA ILE A 44 3.38 2.41 4.88
C ILE A 44 4.67 2.72 4.08
N THR A 45 4.68 3.78 3.27
CA THR A 45 5.87 4.22 2.53
C THR A 45 7.01 4.61 3.48
N GLY A 46 6.70 5.28 4.59
CA GLY A 46 7.66 5.56 5.65
C GLY A 46 8.23 4.28 6.29
N ALA A 47 7.34 3.32 6.62
CA ALA A 47 7.75 2.03 7.18
C ALA A 47 8.62 1.22 6.21
N ALA A 48 8.38 1.27 4.90
CA ALA A 48 9.13 0.50 3.90
C ALA A 48 10.64 0.81 3.91
N LYS A 49 11.04 1.99 4.40
CA LYS A 49 12.45 2.41 4.53
C LYS A 49 13.21 1.67 5.64
N HIS A 50 12.50 1.13 6.64
CA HIS A 50 13.10 0.56 7.85
C HIS A 50 12.58 -0.85 8.20
N ASP A 51 11.37 -1.18 7.77
CA ASP A 51 10.68 -2.46 7.98
C ASP A 51 9.92 -2.85 6.71
N LEU A 52 10.66 -3.37 5.72
CA LEU A 52 10.09 -3.73 4.42
C LEU A 52 9.04 -4.85 4.52
N ALA A 53 9.29 -5.87 5.35
CA ALA A 53 8.36 -6.98 5.55
C ALA A 53 7.06 -6.53 6.25
N GLY A 54 7.15 -5.66 7.25
CA GLY A 54 5.97 -5.09 7.89
C GLY A 54 5.24 -4.08 7.00
N ALA A 55 5.94 -3.34 6.14
CA ALA A 55 5.31 -2.51 5.12
C ALA A 55 4.52 -3.37 4.13
N ALA A 56 5.10 -4.47 3.64
CA ALA A 56 4.42 -5.42 2.75
C ALA A 56 3.11 -5.96 3.36
N ARG A 57 3.15 -6.41 4.62
CA ARG A 57 1.94 -6.91 5.31
C ARG A 57 0.86 -5.83 5.48
N ARG A 58 1.26 -4.59 5.76
CA ARG A 58 0.32 -3.47 5.91
C ARG A 58 -0.29 -3.07 4.56
N LEU A 59 0.53 -3.06 3.52
CA LEU A 59 0.12 -2.78 2.14
C LEU A 59 -0.90 -3.82 1.65
N GLU A 60 -0.64 -5.10 1.88
CA GLU A 60 -1.56 -6.18 1.51
C GLU A 60 -2.94 -6.00 2.18
N ARG A 61 -2.98 -5.66 3.47
CA ARG A 61 -4.26 -5.37 4.16
C ARG A 61 -4.98 -4.17 3.58
N LEU A 62 -4.25 -3.10 3.25
CA LEU A 62 -4.84 -1.90 2.66
C LEU A 62 -5.41 -2.19 1.27
N ARG A 63 -4.69 -2.94 0.43
CA ARG A 63 -5.16 -3.33 -0.91
C ARG A 63 -6.46 -4.13 -0.84
N ARG A 64 -6.54 -5.12 0.06
CA ARG A 64 -7.79 -5.87 0.30
C ARG A 64 -8.95 -4.98 0.72
N GLU A 65 -8.70 -3.96 1.54
CA GLU A 65 -9.72 -2.98 1.91
C GLU A 65 -10.17 -2.14 0.71
N LEU A 66 -9.24 -1.69 -0.14
CA LEU A 66 -9.55 -0.94 -1.36
C LEU A 66 -10.35 -1.79 -2.34
N ASP A 67 -9.94 -3.04 -2.56
CA ASP A 67 -10.65 -3.98 -3.44
C ASP A 67 -12.08 -4.26 -2.93
N ALA A 68 -12.28 -4.34 -1.62
CA ALA A 68 -13.60 -4.52 -1.02
C ALA A 68 -14.50 -3.27 -1.15
N ARG A 69 -13.91 -2.07 -1.28
CA ARG A 69 -14.62 -0.82 -1.53
C ARG A 69 -14.94 -0.62 -3.02
N SER A 70 -14.07 -1.07 -3.92
CA SER A 70 -14.26 -0.98 -5.38
C SER A 70 -15.33 -1.92 -5.94
N GLN A 71 -15.73 -2.95 -5.19
CA GLN A 71 -16.76 -3.92 -5.59
C GLN A 71 -18.18 -3.55 -5.09
N ARG A 72 -18.36 -2.39 -4.48
CA ARG A 72 -19.67 -1.87 -4.02
C ARG A 72 -20.17 -0.78 -4.95
#